data_AF-A0A522UTB9-F1
#
_entry.id   AF-A0A522UTB9-F1
#
_cell.length_a   1.000
_cell.length_b   1.000
_cell.length_c   1.000
_cell.angle_alpha   90.00
_cell.angle_beta   90.00
_cell.angle_gamma   90.00
#
_symmetry.space_group_name_H-M   'P 1'
#
loop_
_entity.id
_entity.type
_entity.pdbx_description
1 polymer ?
#
loop_
_entity_poly.entity_id
_entity_poly.type
_entity_poly.pdbx_seq_one_letter_code
_entity_poly.pdbx_strand_id
1 'polypeptide(L)'
;MLRKILAVVAASLIVSSLAFAEQGTFRSGILPAPPQLSAKVQFYEPSGNNILDAEEAGKLIITIKNSGRGDAYDLKAELQPERSVSGLYFDRTLNIGTVSAGATVTKEVELRASEDIHEARVSVLVDIREANGFDPNPVRIAFETKAFQPPKLIIADMGIEDQNQNYKIEPQEITAITARIQNTGYGEARDVVADVRVGQNVFIEGESKTHFELGPIPAGQFRDIKFSFYTNNRIKNGENIPISIDVRERRPKFGLSEPLKLAMNAPQKSIDEVEVKGERGDQKPQIEIASDLSIDVDKNLPEGEKAGKYDVAVVVGNRNYAASGLTDVEFADRDAAIMKEYLIKTFGFDPRNIIFEKNATFTRFTEIFGSDRDHKGDLFRYVKEGASKVFIYYSGHGAPDLDSKEAYFVPVDAKAQNLALTGYRLQTFYNNLSKLPAQKVTIVLDACFSGNSERGIIFKDANISPGILKVKKEFEAPQNALLITSAGVDQVSTWFPAKKHSLFTYFFLKGLQGEADINKDGRITAGEMKAYLGENVPYEARRLSRIEQKPVVFGNDGDVIVTLKR
;
A
#
# COMPACT_ATOMS: atom_id res chain seq x y z
N MET A 1 -40.10 115.21 -46.93
CA MET A 1 -39.80 116.66 -47.00
C MET A 1 -38.53 116.96 -46.21
N LEU A 2 -37.62 117.72 -46.84
CA LEU A 2 -36.51 118.57 -46.36
C LEU A 2 -36.03 118.46 -44.88
N ARG A 3 -34.72 118.25 -44.62
CA ARG A 3 -33.64 119.28 -44.41
C ARG A 3 -33.94 120.24 -43.24
N LYS A 4 -33.06 120.66 -42.31
CA LYS A 4 -31.61 120.67 -42.06
C LYS A 4 -31.42 121.34 -40.66
N ILE A 5 -30.52 120.84 -39.79
CA ILE A 5 -29.25 121.45 -39.28
C ILE A 5 -29.33 122.75 -38.44
N LEU A 6 -28.81 122.68 -37.19
CA LEU A 6 -27.71 123.49 -36.56
C LEU A 6 -27.65 123.10 -35.06
N ALA A 7 -26.60 122.56 -34.41
CA ALA A 7 -25.15 122.79 -34.32
C ALA A 7 -24.73 123.97 -33.41
N VAL A 8 -23.94 123.67 -32.35
CA VAL A 8 -22.67 124.29 -31.83
C VAL A 8 -22.48 123.80 -30.36
N VAL A 9 -21.62 122.81 -30.05
CA VAL A 9 -20.14 122.75 -29.83
C VAL A 9 -19.63 123.22 -28.44
N ALA A 10 -19.00 122.30 -27.70
CA ALA A 10 -17.71 122.40 -26.98
C ALA A 10 -17.41 121.03 -26.28
N ALA A 11 -16.65 120.10 -26.88
CA ALA A 11 -15.19 119.87 -26.78
C ALA A 11 -14.68 119.73 -25.32
N SER A 12 -14.59 118.53 -24.74
CA SER A 12 -13.52 117.49 -24.88
C SER A 12 -12.40 117.61 -23.83
N LEU A 13 -12.28 116.64 -22.93
CA LEU A 13 -11.02 115.95 -22.61
C LEU A 13 -11.25 114.67 -21.78
N ILE A 14 -10.60 113.61 -22.24
CA ILE A 14 -10.63 112.23 -21.78
C ILE A 14 -9.55 112.06 -20.69
N VAL A 15 -9.78 111.18 -19.70
CA VAL A 15 -8.91 110.05 -19.32
C VAL A 15 -9.32 109.52 -17.94
N SER A 16 -9.45 108.19 -17.92
CA SER A 16 -9.83 107.24 -16.89
C SER A 16 -9.01 107.25 -15.58
N SER A 17 -9.66 106.93 -14.46
CA SER A 17 -9.05 106.09 -13.42
C SER A 17 -10.09 105.40 -12.50
N LEU A 18 -10.07 104.07 -12.61
CA LEU A 18 -10.12 103.06 -11.54
C LEU A 18 -11.35 103.04 -10.61
N ALA A 19 -12.35 102.26 -11.03
CA ALA A 19 -13.25 101.60 -10.10
C ALA A 19 -12.43 100.63 -9.23
N PHE A 20 -12.53 100.79 -7.90
CA PHE A 20 -11.97 99.84 -6.95
C PHE A 20 -12.68 98.49 -7.14
N ALA A 21 -11.92 97.52 -7.63
CA ALA A 21 -12.29 96.12 -7.58
C ALA A 21 -12.36 95.70 -6.11
N GLU A 22 -13.55 95.28 -5.66
CA GLU A 22 -13.59 94.29 -4.58
C GLU A 22 -12.76 93.09 -5.06
N GLN A 23 -11.71 92.77 -4.31
CA GLN A 23 -10.95 91.54 -4.49
C GLN A 23 -11.85 90.37 -4.10
N GLY A 24 -12.75 89.99 -5.02
CA GLY A 24 -13.23 88.64 -5.11
C GLY A 24 -12.02 87.76 -5.38
N THR A 25 -11.51 87.11 -4.34
CA THR A 25 -10.62 85.97 -4.53
C THR A 25 -11.43 84.89 -5.20
N PHE A 26 -11.36 84.83 -6.54
CA PHE A 26 -11.71 83.62 -7.27
C PHE A 26 -10.65 82.59 -6.86
N ARG A 27 -10.88 81.91 -5.72
CA ARG A 27 -10.23 80.64 -5.47
C ARG A 27 -10.70 79.75 -6.60
N SER A 28 -9.85 79.67 -7.63
CA SER A 28 -9.83 78.55 -8.56
C SER A 28 -9.86 77.30 -7.69
N GLY A 29 -11.06 76.79 -7.43
CA GLY A 29 -11.24 75.48 -6.86
C GLY A 29 -10.52 74.58 -7.82
N ILE A 30 -9.37 74.08 -7.38
CA ILE A 30 -8.55 73.12 -8.09
C ILE A 30 -9.54 72.14 -8.73
N LEU A 31 -9.66 72.15 -10.06
CA LEU A 31 -10.47 71.16 -10.75
C LEU A 31 -10.03 69.81 -10.17
N PRO A 32 -10.94 69.03 -9.55
CA PRO A 32 -10.54 67.80 -8.89
C PRO A 32 -9.79 66.97 -9.93
N ALA A 33 -8.51 66.70 -9.64
CA ALA A 33 -7.67 66.04 -10.61
C ALA A 33 -8.23 64.63 -10.83
N PRO A 34 -8.27 64.12 -12.06
CA PRO A 34 -8.95 62.86 -12.32
C PRO A 34 -8.21 61.69 -11.63
N PRO A 35 -8.94 60.70 -11.10
CA PRO A 35 -8.35 59.43 -10.71
C PRO A 35 -7.87 58.66 -11.94
N GLN A 36 -6.97 57.72 -11.74
CA GLN A 36 -6.52 56.79 -12.78
C GLN A 36 -6.52 55.40 -12.16
N LEU A 37 -7.55 54.62 -12.47
CA LEU A 37 -7.78 53.33 -11.86
C LEU A 37 -7.14 52.20 -12.68
N SER A 38 -6.57 51.25 -11.97
CA SER A 38 -6.18 49.94 -12.52
C SER A 38 -6.65 48.85 -11.56
N ALA A 39 -7.19 47.78 -12.12
CA ALA A 39 -7.71 46.65 -11.36
C ALA A 39 -6.93 45.38 -11.68
N LYS A 40 -6.74 44.54 -10.66
CA LYS A 40 -6.21 43.18 -10.78
C LYS A 40 -7.10 42.26 -9.97
N VAL A 41 -7.36 41.08 -10.51
CA VAL A 41 -8.17 40.05 -9.84
C VAL A 41 -7.33 38.78 -9.74
N GLN A 42 -7.28 38.19 -8.56
CA GLN A 42 -6.60 36.92 -8.32
C GLN A 42 -7.61 35.94 -7.71
N PHE A 43 -7.51 34.69 -8.11
CA PHE A 43 -8.27 33.59 -7.51
C PHE A 43 -7.37 32.87 -6.50
N TYR A 44 -7.93 32.54 -5.35
CA TYR A 44 -7.29 31.78 -4.30
C TYR A 44 -8.24 30.70 -3.80
N GLU A 45 -7.72 29.51 -3.56
CA GLU A 45 -8.47 28.41 -2.96
C GLU A 45 -7.60 27.65 -1.93
N PRO A 46 -8.20 26.87 -1.02
CA PRO A 46 -7.50 26.30 0.13
C PRO A 46 -6.49 25.19 -0.20
N SER A 47 -6.70 24.44 -1.28
CA SER A 47 -5.89 23.29 -1.71
C SER A 47 -4.62 23.68 -2.49
N GLY A 48 -4.59 24.86 -3.10
CA GLY A 48 -3.45 25.41 -3.84
C GLY A 48 -3.27 24.86 -5.26
N ASN A 49 -4.26 24.14 -5.81
CA ASN A 49 -4.27 23.58 -7.15
C ASN A 49 -4.89 24.50 -8.23
N ASN A 50 -5.37 25.70 -7.88
CA ASN A 50 -6.12 26.65 -8.73
C ASN A 50 -7.46 26.11 -9.28
N ILE A 51 -8.03 25.10 -8.63
CA ILE A 51 -9.33 24.51 -8.94
C ILE A 51 -10.19 24.63 -7.69
N LEU A 52 -11.42 25.12 -7.84
CA LEU A 52 -12.36 25.15 -6.72
C LEU A 52 -13.02 23.77 -6.57
N ASP A 53 -12.58 22.98 -5.60
CA ASP A 53 -13.14 21.66 -5.35
C ASP A 53 -14.52 21.77 -4.68
N ALA A 54 -15.36 20.75 -4.84
CA ALA A 54 -16.66 20.69 -4.17
C ALA A 54 -16.50 20.79 -2.64
N GLU A 55 -17.42 21.53 -1.99
CA GLU A 55 -17.38 21.87 -0.56
C GLU A 55 -16.25 22.82 -0.13
N GLU A 56 -15.48 23.40 -1.07
CA GLU A 56 -14.48 24.42 -0.74
C GLU A 56 -15.03 25.85 -0.77
N ALA A 57 -14.35 26.71 0.00
CA ALA A 57 -14.55 28.15 0.02
C ALA A 57 -13.29 28.85 -0.53
N GLY A 58 -13.34 29.22 -1.81
CA GLY A 58 -12.32 30.03 -2.47
C GLY A 58 -12.57 31.53 -2.30
N LYS A 59 -11.67 32.34 -2.83
CA LYS A 59 -11.74 33.81 -2.78
C LYS A 59 -11.31 34.43 -4.10
N LEU A 60 -12.01 35.48 -4.51
CA LEU A 60 -11.53 36.43 -5.49
C LEU A 60 -10.98 37.67 -4.79
N ILE A 61 -9.69 37.91 -4.95
CA ILE A 61 -9.00 39.06 -4.39
C ILE A 61 -8.94 40.14 -5.47
N ILE A 62 -9.74 41.18 -5.31
CA ILE A 62 -9.83 42.33 -6.21
C ILE A 62 -8.94 43.44 -5.65
N THR A 63 -7.87 43.77 -6.35
CA THR A 63 -6.94 44.85 -5.99
C THR A 63 -7.11 46.02 -6.95
N ILE A 64 -7.40 47.19 -6.41
CA ILE A 64 -7.61 48.42 -7.17
C ILE A 64 -6.57 49.43 -6.74
N LYS A 65 -5.84 49.95 -7.72
CA LYS A 65 -4.83 51.00 -7.51
C LYS A 65 -5.27 52.27 -8.22
N ASN A 66 -5.31 53.37 -7.48
CA ASN A 66 -5.49 54.70 -8.03
C ASN A 66 -4.13 55.37 -8.21
N SER A 67 -3.62 55.46 -9.44
CA SER A 67 -2.39 56.20 -9.78
C SER A 67 -2.65 57.64 -10.20
N GLY A 68 -3.92 58.07 -10.17
CA GLY A 68 -4.32 59.42 -10.52
C GLY A 68 -4.00 60.43 -9.42
N ARG A 69 -4.26 61.70 -9.73
CA ARG A 69 -3.97 62.83 -8.83
C ARG A 69 -5.16 63.20 -7.94
N GLY A 70 -6.34 62.63 -8.15
CA GLY A 70 -7.49 62.79 -7.26
C GLY A 70 -8.14 61.46 -6.89
N ASP A 71 -9.06 61.55 -5.94
CA ASP A 71 -9.75 60.40 -5.36
C ASP A 71 -10.78 59.83 -6.32
N ALA A 72 -10.97 58.51 -6.27
CA ALA A 72 -12.02 57.81 -6.99
C ALA A 72 -13.16 57.51 -6.02
N TYR A 73 -14.40 57.90 -6.34
CA TYR A 73 -15.52 57.88 -5.41
C TYR A 73 -16.51 56.76 -5.71
N ASP A 74 -17.07 56.18 -4.64
CA ASP A 74 -18.15 55.17 -4.65
C ASP A 74 -17.91 54.04 -5.66
N LEU A 75 -16.71 53.43 -5.63
CA LEU A 75 -16.42 52.31 -6.51
C LEU A 75 -17.30 51.11 -6.16
N LYS A 76 -17.89 50.51 -7.19
CA LYS A 76 -18.67 49.28 -7.12
C LYS A 76 -18.17 48.28 -8.16
N ALA A 77 -17.93 47.05 -7.74
CA ALA A 77 -17.60 45.95 -8.64
C ALA A 77 -18.85 45.09 -8.88
N GLU A 78 -19.14 44.82 -10.15
CA GLU A 78 -20.12 43.84 -10.60
C GLU A 78 -19.41 42.61 -11.14
N LEU A 79 -19.72 41.45 -10.59
CA LEU A 79 -19.17 40.16 -10.98
C LEU A 79 -20.20 39.42 -11.84
N GLN A 80 -19.91 39.33 -13.13
CA GLN A 80 -20.80 38.76 -14.14
C GLN A 80 -20.24 37.42 -14.63
N PRO A 81 -20.78 36.27 -14.15
CA PRO A 81 -20.40 34.97 -14.69
C PRO A 81 -20.92 34.82 -16.13
N GLU A 82 -20.06 34.42 -17.06
CA GLU A 82 -20.45 34.23 -18.47
C GLU A 82 -21.38 33.04 -18.68
N ARG A 83 -21.30 32.06 -17.76
CA ARG A 83 -22.19 30.89 -17.69
C ARG A 83 -22.54 30.64 -16.23
N SER A 84 -23.80 30.30 -15.97
CA SER A 84 -24.20 29.81 -14.65
C SER A 84 -23.68 28.39 -14.47
N VAL A 85 -22.97 28.15 -13.36
CA VAL A 85 -22.54 26.83 -12.94
C VAL A 85 -23.40 26.44 -11.74
N SER A 86 -24.08 25.30 -11.83
CA SER A 86 -24.87 24.76 -10.72
C SER A 86 -23.93 24.48 -9.55
N GLY A 87 -24.33 24.89 -8.35
CA GLY A 87 -23.56 24.67 -7.14
C GLY A 87 -22.42 25.66 -6.87
N LEU A 88 -22.28 26.74 -7.65
CA LEU A 88 -21.33 27.82 -7.36
C LEU A 88 -22.07 29.08 -6.87
N TYR A 89 -21.73 29.55 -5.67
CA TYR A 89 -22.38 30.69 -5.01
C TYR A 89 -21.35 31.77 -4.64
N PHE A 90 -21.63 33.02 -5.02
CA PHE A 90 -20.84 34.19 -4.64
C PHE A 90 -21.63 35.49 -4.82
N ASP A 91 -21.21 36.54 -4.12
CA ASP A 91 -21.81 37.86 -4.23
C ASP A 91 -21.51 38.49 -5.59
N ARG A 92 -22.57 38.90 -6.30
CA ARG A 92 -22.44 39.50 -7.64
C ARG A 92 -22.08 40.98 -7.62
N THR A 93 -22.17 41.62 -6.46
CA THR A 93 -21.91 43.05 -6.29
C THR A 93 -21.07 43.28 -5.05
N LEU A 94 -20.03 44.09 -5.17
CA LEU A 94 -19.14 44.43 -4.08
C LEU A 94 -18.93 45.94 -4.00
N ASN A 95 -19.30 46.52 -2.86
CA ASN A 95 -19.06 47.94 -2.60
C ASN A 95 -17.61 48.12 -2.11
N ILE A 96 -16.81 48.82 -2.91
CA ILE A 96 -15.40 49.11 -2.60
C ILE A 96 -15.29 50.45 -1.85
N GLY A 97 -16.12 51.43 -2.21
CA GLY A 97 -16.12 52.77 -1.60
C GLY A 97 -15.09 53.70 -2.25
N THR A 98 -14.58 54.68 -1.52
CA THR A 98 -13.63 55.67 -2.04
C THR A 98 -12.19 55.16 -1.99
N VAL A 99 -11.44 55.35 -3.07
CA VAL A 99 -10.00 55.04 -3.16
C VAL A 99 -9.22 56.33 -3.38
N SER A 100 -8.50 56.77 -2.35
CA SER A 100 -7.72 58.00 -2.40
C SER A 100 -6.62 58.00 -3.47
N ALA A 101 -6.21 59.17 -3.94
CA ALA A 101 -5.10 59.33 -4.87
C ALA A 101 -3.82 58.63 -4.36
N GLY A 102 -3.19 57.83 -5.21
CA GLY A 102 -1.99 57.05 -4.89
C GLY A 102 -2.24 55.79 -4.04
N ALA A 103 -3.46 55.58 -3.53
CA ALA A 103 -3.78 54.45 -2.67
C ALA A 103 -4.04 53.16 -3.46
N THR A 104 -3.93 52.03 -2.76
CA THR A 104 -4.31 50.71 -3.24
C THR A 104 -5.25 50.07 -2.23
N VAL A 105 -6.38 49.57 -2.69
CA VAL A 105 -7.39 48.88 -1.87
C VAL A 105 -7.58 47.47 -2.39
N THR A 106 -7.69 46.53 -1.45
CA THR A 106 -7.97 45.12 -1.74
C THR A 106 -9.29 44.74 -1.10
N LYS A 107 -10.14 44.05 -1.85
CA LYS A 107 -11.40 43.47 -1.36
C LYS A 107 -11.50 42.00 -1.76
N GLU A 108 -12.14 41.21 -0.92
CA GLU A 108 -12.32 39.78 -1.13
C GLU A 108 -13.80 39.48 -1.42
N VAL A 109 -14.05 38.61 -2.40
CA VAL A 109 -15.36 37.98 -2.63
C VAL A 109 -15.21 36.49 -2.36
N GLU A 110 -16.00 35.96 -1.44
CA GLU A 110 -16.01 34.53 -1.12
C GLU A 110 -16.72 33.74 -2.22
N LEU A 111 -16.09 32.68 -2.73
CA LEU A 111 -16.65 31.72 -3.68
C LEU A 111 -16.95 30.42 -2.93
N ARG A 112 -18.22 30.01 -2.86
CA ARG A 112 -18.62 28.75 -2.22
C ARG A 112 -19.06 27.73 -3.26
N ALA A 113 -18.38 26.59 -3.29
CA ALA A 113 -18.79 25.43 -4.07
C ALA A 113 -19.60 24.47 -3.18
N SER A 114 -20.80 24.08 -3.63
CA SER A 114 -21.59 23.04 -2.97
C SER A 114 -21.13 21.64 -3.39
N GLU A 115 -21.65 20.63 -2.69
CA GLU A 115 -21.35 19.21 -2.97
C GLU A 115 -21.78 18.77 -4.39
N ASP A 116 -22.84 19.37 -4.94
CA ASP A 116 -23.40 19.06 -6.27
C ASP A 116 -22.74 19.82 -7.43
N ILE A 117 -21.68 20.59 -7.17
CA ILE A 117 -20.97 21.31 -8.24
C ILE A 117 -20.43 20.33 -9.30
N HIS A 118 -20.55 20.72 -10.56
CA HIS A 118 -20.04 19.92 -11.68
C HIS A 118 -18.70 20.45 -12.17
N GLU A 119 -17.92 19.59 -12.83
CA GLU A 119 -16.68 20.00 -13.48
C GLU A 119 -16.98 21.00 -14.61
N ALA A 120 -16.51 22.24 -14.43
CA ALA A 120 -16.69 23.31 -15.41
C ALA A 120 -15.59 24.36 -15.33
N ARG A 121 -15.27 24.97 -16.48
CA ARG A 121 -14.45 26.18 -16.53
C ARG A 121 -15.35 27.41 -16.35
N VAL A 122 -15.19 28.07 -15.21
CA VAL A 122 -15.92 29.30 -14.86
C VAL A 122 -15.15 30.49 -15.40
N SER A 123 -15.84 31.43 -16.05
CA SER A 123 -15.29 32.72 -16.44
C SER A 123 -16.16 33.83 -15.87
N VAL A 124 -15.55 34.74 -15.12
CA VAL A 124 -16.21 35.87 -14.48
C VAL A 124 -15.59 37.15 -15.02
N LEU A 125 -16.45 38.02 -15.55
CA LEU A 125 -16.08 39.39 -15.88
C LEU A 125 -16.32 40.25 -14.63
N VAL A 126 -15.27 40.94 -14.19
CA VAL A 126 -15.33 41.91 -13.10
C VAL A 126 -15.34 43.30 -13.73
N ASP A 127 -16.52 43.92 -13.77
CA ASP A 127 -16.71 45.30 -14.21
C ASP A 127 -16.72 46.21 -12.99
N ILE A 128 -15.93 47.29 -12.99
CA ILE A 128 -15.81 48.20 -11.86
C ILE A 128 -16.23 49.58 -12.32
N ARG A 129 -17.22 50.15 -11.63
CA ARG A 129 -17.77 51.47 -11.92
C ARG A 129 -17.37 52.46 -10.83
N GLU A 130 -16.91 53.63 -11.24
CA GLU A 130 -16.65 54.80 -10.42
C GLU A 130 -17.75 55.85 -10.66
N ALA A 131 -18.13 56.62 -9.64
CA ALA A 131 -19.29 57.50 -9.69
C ALA A 131 -19.27 58.56 -10.81
N ASN A 132 -18.08 58.98 -11.24
CA ASN A 132 -17.87 60.00 -12.27
C ASN A 132 -17.43 59.39 -13.62
N GLY A 133 -17.44 58.06 -13.75
CA GLY A 133 -17.15 57.34 -15.00
C GLY A 133 -15.66 57.15 -15.29
N PHE A 134 -14.76 57.31 -14.30
CA PHE A 134 -13.34 57.00 -14.45
C PHE A 134 -13.04 55.50 -14.27
N ASP A 135 -13.82 54.67 -14.95
CA ASP A 135 -13.82 53.22 -14.79
C ASP A 135 -12.48 52.60 -15.28
N PRO A 136 -11.88 51.66 -14.53
CA PRO A 136 -10.78 50.86 -15.05
C PRO A 136 -11.26 49.90 -16.14
N ASN A 137 -10.33 49.38 -16.95
CA ASN A 137 -10.66 48.31 -17.89
C ASN A 137 -11.22 47.08 -17.15
N PRO A 138 -12.31 46.46 -17.64
CA PRO A 138 -12.86 45.24 -17.05
C PRO A 138 -11.82 44.12 -17.00
N VAL A 139 -11.83 43.36 -15.91
CA VAL A 139 -10.89 42.26 -15.69
C VAL A 139 -11.64 40.94 -15.83
N ARG A 140 -11.14 40.06 -16.70
CA ARG A 140 -11.66 38.70 -16.84
C ARG A 140 -10.79 37.75 -16.03
N ILE A 141 -11.44 36.95 -15.20
CA ILE A 141 -10.79 35.83 -14.52
C ILE A 141 -11.48 34.52 -14.88
N ALA A 142 -10.69 33.46 -15.04
CA ALA A 142 -11.20 32.12 -15.27
C ALA A 142 -10.53 31.16 -14.29
N PHE A 143 -11.33 30.23 -13.77
CA PHE A 143 -10.89 29.15 -12.89
C PHE A 143 -11.70 27.90 -13.21
N GLU A 144 -11.24 26.75 -12.74
CA GLU A 144 -11.93 25.49 -12.92
C GLU A 144 -12.61 25.07 -11.62
N THR A 145 -13.64 24.24 -11.76
CA THR A 145 -14.37 23.64 -10.65
C THR A 145 -14.25 22.13 -10.77
N LYS A 146 -14.19 21.42 -9.65
CA LYS A 146 -14.12 19.96 -9.63
C LYS A 146 -15.33 19.37 -8.92
N ALA A 147 -15.91 18.33 -9.51
CA ALA A 147 -17.04 17.65 -8.91
C ALA A 147 -16.65 16.89 -7.64
N PHE A 148 -17.60 16.77 -6.71
CA PHE A 148 -17.41 16.00 -5.49
C PHE A 148 -17.06 14.54 -5.79
N GLN A 149 -15.97 14.07 -5.20
CA GLN A 149 -15.58 12.67 -5.24
C GLN A 149 -15.92 12.04 -3.89
N PRO A 150 -16.75 10.97 -3.83
CA PRO A 150 -17.11 10.37 -2.55
C PRO A 150 -15.95 9.53 -1.97
N PRO A 151 -15.73 9.57 -0.64
CA PRO A 151 -14.92 8.56 0.04
C PRO A 151 -15.68 7.21 0.07
N LYS A 152 -14.93 6.13 0.28
CA LYS A 152 -15.50 4.79 0.47
C LYS A 152 -14.70 4.03 1.52
N LEU A 153 -15.16 4.10 2.77
CA LEU A 153 -14.54 3.42 3.89
C LEU A 153 -14.88 1.94 3.87
N ILE A 154 -13.87 1.09 4.09
CA ILE A 154 -14.00 -0.35 4.25
C ILE A 154 -13.12 -0.82 5.41
N ILE A 155 -13.46 -1.96 6.01
CA ILE A 155 -12.54 -2.71 6.86
C ILE A 155 -11.72 -3.60 5.92
N ALA A 156 -10.53 -3.14 5.54
CA ALA A 156 -9.72 -3.76 4.48
C ALA A 156 -9.09 -5.07 4.94
N ASP A 157 -8.62 -5.12 6.18
CA ASP A 157 -8.18 -6.36 6.80
C ASP A 157 -8.22 -6.33 8.33
N MET A 158 -7.97 -7.49 8.93
CA MET A 158 -7.93 -7.71 10.36
C MET A 158 -6.94 -8.83 10.68
N GLY A 159 -6.14 -8.63 11.72
CA GLY A 159 -5.24 -9.64 12.27
C GLY A 159 -5.45 -9.81 13.78
N ILE A 160 -5.09 -10.99 14.29
CA ILE A 160 -5.13 -11.30 15.72
C ILE A 160 -3.74 -11.60 16.27
N GLU A 161 -3.57 -11.29 17.55
CA GLU A 161 -2.48 -11.70 18.42
C GLU A 161 -3.11 -12.37 19.65
N ASP A 162 -2.90 -13.67 19.79
CA ASP A 162 -3.39 -14.52 20.89
C ASP A 162 -2.24 -14.86 21.87
N GLN A 163 -2.58 -15.18 23.12
CA GLN A 163 -1.60 -15.39 24.18
C GLN A 163 -0.74 -16.62 23.94
N ASN A 164 -1.32 -17.66 23.33
CA ASN A 164 -0.64 -18.91 23.07
C ASN A 164 -0.05 -19.02 21.64
N GLN A 165 -0.18 -17.95 20.83
CA GLN A 165 0.37 -17.82 19.47
C GLN A 165 -0.06 -18.95 18.51
N ASN A 166 -1.25 -19.51 18.70
CA ASN A 166 -1.81 -20.55 17.85
C ASN A 166 -2.74 -19.99 16.75
N TYR A 167 -2.94 -18.67 16.73
CA TYR A 167 -3.76 -17.92 15.78
C TYR A 167 -5.23 -18.34 15.79
N LYS A 168 -5.74 -18.74 16.95
CA LYS A 168 -7.15 -19.02 17.17
C LYS A 168 -7.66 -18.18 18.33
N ILE A 169 -8.97 -17.96 18.34
CA ILE A 169 -9.64 -17.33 19.46
C ILE A 169 -10.25 -18.44 20.29
N GLU A 170 -9.80 -18.59 21.53
CA GLU A 170 -10.30 -19.59 22.46
C GLU A 170 -11.03 -18.94 23.64
N PRO A 171 -11.98 -19.64 24.29
CA PRO A 171 -12.64 -19.12 25.48
C PRO A 171 -11.66 -18.82 26.62
N GLN A 172 -11.91 -17.73 27.35
CA GLN A 172 -11.11 -17.25 28.48
C GLN A 172 -9.67 -16.84 28.13
N GLU A 173 -9.36 -16.73 26.84
CA GLU A 173 -8.10 -16.17 26.34
C GLU A 173 -8.28 -14.70 25.97
N ILE A 174 -7.26 -13.88 26.30
CA ILE A 174 -7.20 -12.50 25.83
C ILE A 174 -6.63 -12.51 24.42
N THR A 175 -7.39 -12.00 23.47
CA THR A 175 -6.97 -11.83 22.08
C THR A 175 -6.95 -10.35 21.73
N ALA A 176 -5.82 -9.87 21.23
CA ALA A 176 -5.71 -8.55 20.62
C ALA A 176 -6.09 -8.61 19.13
N ILE A 177 -6.97 -7.73 18.70
CA ILE A 177 -7.35 -7.52 17.30
C ILE A 177 -6.74 -6.21 16.83
N THR A 178 -6.13 -6.25 15.64
CA THR A 178 -5.86 -5.05 14.84
C THR A 178 -6.76 -5.06 13.61
N ALA A 179 -7.56 -4.01 13.41
CA ALA A 179 -8.42 -3.83 12.25
C ALA A 179 -8.00 -2.60 11.43
N ARG A 180 -7.92 -2.76 10.11
CA ARG A 180 -7.50 -1.71 9.17
C ARG A 180 -8.70 -1.08 8.49
N ILE A 181 -8.92 0.21 8.76
CA ILE A 181 -9.93 1.02 8.10
C ILE A 181 -9.26 1.74 6.92
N GLN A 182 -9.68 1.44 5.69
CA GLN A 182 -9.13 2.05 4.48
C GLN A 182 -10.18 2.87 3.74
N ASN A 183 -9.76 4.01 3.20
CA ASN A 183 -10.56 4.77 2.24
C ASN A 183 -10.21 4.34 0.80
N THR A 184 -11.10 3.56 0.19
CA THR A 184 -10.98 3.12 -1.22
C THR A 184 -11.68 4.06 -2.20
N GLY A 185 -12.30 5.13 -1.71
CA GLY A 185 -12.92 6.16 -2.52
C GLY A 185 -11.90 7.19 -3.01
N TYR A 186 -12.29 7.96 -4.02
CA TYR A 186 -11.43 9.00 -4.60
C TYR A 186 -11.45 10.30 -3.79
N GLY A 187 -12.46 10.51 -2.94
CA GLY A 187 -12.52 11.63 -2.01
C GLY A 187 -11.91 11.32 -0.65
N GLU A 188 -11.48 12.35 0.08
CA GLU A 188 -11.04 12.23 1.48
C GLU A 188 -12.22 11.94 2.41
N ALA A 189 -12.04 10.98 3.33
CA ALA A 189 -12.93 10.77 4.46
C ALA A 189 -12.51 11.69 5.62
N ARG A 190 -13.44 12.46 6.18
CA ARG A 190 -13.18 13.51 7.18
C ARG A 190 -13.73 13.12 8.54
N ASP A 191 -13.02 13.51 9.59
CA ASP A 191 -13.37 13.29 10.99
C ASP A 191 -13.81 11.84 11.26
N VAL A 192 -13.01 10.89 10.75
CA VAL A 192 -13.34 9.48 10.84
C VAL A 192 -13.19 9.01 12.30
N VAL A 193 -14.21 8.34 12.80
CA VAL A 193 -14.26 7.77 14.15
C VAL A 193 -14.66 6.31 14.04
N ALA A 194 -13.96 5.41 14.72
CA ALA A 194 -14.31 4.00 14.78
C ALA A 194 -14.72 3.61 16.21
N ASP A 195 -15.92 3.06 16.33
CA ASP A 195 -16.50 2.56 17.57
C ASP A 195 -16.60 1.02 17.51
N VAL A 196 -16.01 0.32 18.48
CA VAL A 196 -16.08 -1.13 18.59
C VAL A 196 -17.29 -1.51 19.45
N ARG A 197 -18.20 -2.29 18.88
CA ARG A 197 -19.36 -2.85 19.59
C ARG A 197 -19.19 -4.36 19.78
N VAL A 198 -19.44 -4.80 21.00
CA VAL A 198 -19.40 -6.22 21.38
C VAL A 198 -20.80 -6.72 21.74
N GLY A 199 -21.11 -7.93 21.31
CA GLY A 199 -22.36 -8.63 21.60
C GLY A 199 -22.27 -9.49 22.86
N GLN A 200 -23.27 -10.36 23.04
CA GLN A 200 -23.30 -11.27 24.17
C GLN A 200 -22.08 -12.19 24.19
N ASN A 201 -21.60 -12.52 25.39
CA ASN A 201 -20.49 -13.46 25.64
C ASN A 201 -19.09 -13.00 25.20
N VAL A 202 -18.96 -11.73 24.82
CA VAL A 202 -17.70 -11.07 24.49
C VAL A 202 -17.45 -9.94 25.49
N PHE A 203 -16.22 -9.83 25.99
CA PHE A 203 -15.84 -8.86 27.02
C PHE A 203 -14.58 -8.13 26.59
N ILE A 204 -14.57 -6.81 26.75
CA ILE A 204 -13.41 -5.97 26.46
C ILE A 204 -12.42 -6.08 27.62
N GLU A 205 -11.12 -6.19 27.31
CA GLU A 205 -10.06 -6.16 28.32
C GLU A 205 -10.02 -4.77 29.00
N GLY A 206 -9.86 -4.73 30.32
CA GLY A 206 -10.25 -3.58 31.17
C GLY A 206 -9.76 -2.19 30.74
N GLU A 207 -8.54 -2.05 30.20
CA GLU A 207 -8.00 -0.76 29.74
C GLU A 207 -8.06 -0.58 28.21
N SER A 208 -8.63 -1.53 27.48
CA SER A 208 -8.64 -1.50 26.03
C SER A 208 -9.60 -0.44 25.49
N LYS A 209 -9.13 0.32 24.50
CA LYS A 209 -9.93 1.36 23.86
C LYS A 209 -10.98 0.73 22.95
N THR A 210 -12.20 1.24 23.02
CA THR A 210 -13.31 0.86 22.12
C THR A 210 -13.75 2.03 21.24
N HIS A 211 -13.19 3.22 21.46
CA HIS A 211 -13.45 4.44 20.71
C HIS A 211 -12.14 4.98 20.16
N PHE A 212 -12.09 5.19 18.84
CA PHE A 212 -10.89 5.61 18.13
C PHE A 212 -11.19 6.82 17.24
N GLU A 213 -10.52 7.94 17.51
CA GLU A 213 -10.52 9.11 16.64
C GLU A 213 -9.41 8.95 15.59
N LEU A 214 -9.79 8.65 14.34
CA LEU A 214 -8.85 8.38 13.24
C LEU A 214 -8.49 9.63 12.44
N GLY A 215 -9.30 10.68 12.56
CA GLY A 215 -9.13 11.93 11.83
C GLY A 215 -9.38 11.76 10.32
N PRO A 216 -8.78 12.60 9.46
CA PRO A 216 -8.96 12.47 8.02
C PRO A 216 -8.20 11.25 7.46
N ILE A 217 -8.83 10.53 6.56
CA ILE A 217 -8.25 9.41 5.80
C ILE A 217 -8.31 9.76 4.30
N PRO A 218 -7.18 10.21 3.71
CA PRO A 218 -7.10 10.51 2.28
C PRO A 218 -7.42 9.28 1.41
N ALA A 219 -7.74 9.53 0.14
CA ALA A 219 -7.98 8.47 -0.85
C ALA A 219 -6.81 7.48 -0.91
N GLY A 220 -7.11 6.18 -0.88
CA GLY A 220 -6.14 5.08 -0.87
C GLY A 220 -5.47 4.82 0.48
N GLN A 221 -5.48 5.76 1.42
CA GLN A 221 -4.85 5.60 2.73
C GLN A 221 -5.70 4.80 3.71
N PHE A 222 -5.06 4.34 4.79
CA PHE A 222 -5.70 3.60 5.87
C PHE A 222 -5.26 4.07 7.26
N ARG A 223 -6.00 3.63 8.27
CA ARG A 223 -5.69 3.75 9.69
C ARG A 223 -6.02 2.43 10.39
N ASP A 224 -5.16 2.04 11.31
CA ASP A 224 -5.33 0.80 12.07
C ASP A 224 -5.86 1.13 13.47
N ILE A 225 -6.81 0.33 13.94
CA ILE A 225 -7.27 0.34 15.35
C ILE A 225 -6.89 -0.97 16.01
N LYS A 226 -6.48 -0.89 17.28
CA LYS A 226 -6.10 -2.07 18.08
C LYS A 226 -6.91 -2.10 19.37
N PHE A 227 -7.58 -3.22 19.62
CA PHE A 227 -8.32 -3.47 20.85
C PHE A 227 -8.20 -4.94 21.27
N SER A 228 -8.39 -5.20 22.56
CA SER A 228 -8.27 -6.52 23.16
C SER A 228 -9.58 -6.94 23.78
N PHE A 229 -9.91 -8.22 23.62
CA PHE A 229 -11.13 -8.80 24.15
C PHE A 229 -10.89 -10.25 24.58
N TYR A 230 -11.83 -10.80 25.34
CA TYR A 230 -11.89 -12.21 25.67
C TYR A 230 -13.34 -12.70 25.60
N THR A 231 -13.54 -14.00 25.47
CA THR A 231 -14.87 -14.61 25.39
C THR A 231 -15.10 -15.59 26.54
N ASN A 232 -16.37 -15.90 26.83
CA ASN A 232 -16.71 -16.97 27.77
C ASN A 232 -16.98 -18.30 27.05
N ASN A 233 -17.21 -19.37 27.82
CA ASN A 233 -17.44 -20.72 27.30
C ASN A 233 -18.80 -20.93 26.61
N ARG A 234 -19.60 -19.88 26.38
CA ARG A 234 -20.96 -20.00 25.81
C ARG A 234 -21.01 -19.82 24.29
N ILE A 235 -19.95 -19.30 23.67
CA ILE A 235 -19.80 -19.28 22.20
C ILE A 235 -19.18 -20.62 21.79
N LYS A 236 -19.87 -21.38 20.94
CA LYS A 236 -19.40 -22.73 20.55
C LYS A 236 -18.32 -22.65 19.47
N ASN A 237 -17.50 -23.69 19.36
CA ASN A 237 -16.51 -23.82 18.28
C ASN A 237 -17.19 -23.66 16.91
N GLY A 238 -16.61 -22.82 16.05
CA GLY A 238 -17.13 -22.49 14.72
C GLY A 238 -18.25 -21.45 14.69
N GLU A 239 -18.78 -21.01 15.83
CA GLU A 239 -19.75 -19.89 15.87
C GLU A 239 -19.05 -18.54 15.67
N ASN A 240 -19.78 -17.60 15.07
CA ASN A 240 -19.30 -16.24 14.86
C ASN A 240 -19.21 -15.48 16.19
N ILE A 241 -18.09 -14.79 16.40
CA ILE A 241 -17.89 -13.94 17.58
C ILE A 241 -18.55 -12.59 17.29
N PRO A 242 -19.54 -12.15 18.10
CA PRO A 242 -20.34 -10.98 17.79
C PRO A 242 -19.59 -9.69 18.13
N ILE A 243 -18.65 -9.30 17.28
CA ILE A 243 -17.95 -8.00 17.34
C ILE A 243 -18.24 -7.26 16.04
N SER A 244 -18.55 -5.98 16.12
CA SER A 244 -18.71 -5.10 14.95
C SER A 244 -17.95 -3.80 15.14
N ILE A 245 -17.49 -3.22 14.03
CA ILE A 245 -16.89 -1.89 14.02
C ILE A 245 -17.86 -0.95 13.30
N ASP A 246 -18.24 0.11 13.99
CA ASP A 246 -19.01 1.21 13.45
C ASP A 246 -18.07 2.36 13.13
N VAL A 247 -17.81 2.55 11.84
CA VAL A 247 -16.99 3.65 11.32
C VAL A 247 -17.92 4.80 10.93
N ARG A 248 -17.80 5.92 11.64
CA ARG A 248 -18.51 7.16 11.34
C ARG A 248 -17.58 8.12 10.62
N GLU A 249 -18.16 8.84 9.66
CA GLU A 249 -17.51 9.92 8.91
C GLU A 249 -18.39 11.16 9.06
N ARG A 250 -17.80 12.36 8.88
CA ARG A 250 -18.51 13.63 9.01
C ARG A 250 -19.84 13.69 8.25
N ARG A 251 -19.91 13.08 7.07
CA ARG A 251 -21.11 12.95 6.25
C ARG A 251 -21.69 11.54 6.49
N PRO A 252 -22.85 11.42 7.19
CA PRO A 252 -23.36 10.13 7.65
C PRO A 252 -23.54 9.05 6.57
N LYS A 253 -23.75 9.45 5.31
CA LYS A 253 -23.91 8.55 4.16
C LYS A 253 -22.66 7.75 3.78
N PHE A 254 -21.47 8.16 4.25
CA PHE A 254 -20.19 7.49 3.96
C PHE A 254 -19.62 6.69 5.14
N GLY A 255 -20.38 6.58 6.24
CA GLY A 255 -20.06 5.68 7.33
C GLY A 255 -20.26 4.20 6.94
N LEU A 256 -19.68 3.32 7.73
CA LEU A 256 -19.76 1.86 7.58
C LEU A 256 -20.09 1.23 8.93
N SER A 257 -20.92 0.19 8.91
CA SER A 257 -21.15 -0.66 10.08
C SER A 257 -21.06 -2.11 9.61
N GLU A 258 -20.00 -2.82 10.01
CA GLU A 258 -19.79 -4.21 9.59
C GLU A 258 -19.39 -5.11 10.78
N PRO A 259 -19.94 -6.32 10.86
CA PRO A 259 -19.49 -7.33 11.81
C PRO A 259 -18.12 -7.88 11.39
N LEU A 260 -17.24 -8.08 12.37
CA LEU A 260 -15.99 -8.80 12.19
C LEU A 260 -16.30 -10.28 11.97
N LYS A 261 -15.84 -10.83 10.85
CA LYS A 261 -16.07 -12.24 10.46
C LYS A 261 -15.13 -13.19 11.21
N LEU A 262 -15.14 -13.10 12.54
CA LEU A 262 -14.35 -13.92 13.44
C LEU A 262 -15.11 -15.18 13.85
N ALA A 263 -14.44 -16.32 13.88
CA ALA A 263 -15.03 -17.60 14.28
C ALA A 263 -14.26 -18.23 15.44
N MET A 264 -15.00 -18.75 16.42
CA MET A 264 -14.45 -19.38 17.62
C MET A 264 -13.65 -20.64 17.28
N ASN A 265 -12.43 -20.77 17.83
CA ASN A 265 -11.53 -21.91 17.63
C ASN A 265 -11.24 -22.24 16.14
N ALA A 266 -11.35 -21.25 15.26
CA ALA A 266 -10.98 -21.34 13.85
C ALA A 266 -9.69 -20.54 13.61
N PRO A 267 -8.79 -20.99 12.71
CA PRO A 267 -7.60 -20.22 12.34
C PRO A 267 -8.00 -18.83 11.82
N GLN A 268 -7.41 -17.79 12.41
CA GLN A 268 -7.55 -16.41 11.99
C GLN A 268 -6.20 -15.90 11.44
N LYS A 269 -6.23 -14.76 10.75
CA LYS A 269 -5.01 -14.14 10.23
C LYS A 269 -4.19 -13.54 11.37
N SER A 270 -2.86 -13.63 11.28
CA SER A 270 -1.93 -12.93 12.18
C SER A 270 -1.61 -11.52 11.67
N ILE A 271 -1.15 -10.64 12.55
CA ILE A 271 -0.69 -9.29 12.18
C ILE A 271 0.69 -9.37 11.51
N ASP A 272 0.84 -8.73 10.35
CA ASP A 272 2.12 -8.27 9.81
C ASP A 272 2.16 -6.74 10.01
N GLU A 273 3.02 -6.22 10.90
CA GLU A 273 3.30 -4.78 10.96
C GLU A 273 3.91 -4.34 9.63
N VAL A 274 3.19 -3.50 8.88
CA VAL A 274 3.74 -2.79 7.73
C VAL A 274 3.70 -1.31 8.04
N GLU A 275 4.87 -0.75 8.35
CA GLU A 275 5.10 0.68 8.39
C GLU A 275 5.03 1.23 6.95
N VAL A 276 3.88 1.80 6.56
CA VAL A 276 3.71 2.41 5.24
C VAL A 276 4.15 3.86 5.29
N LYS A 277 5.33 4.14 4.72
CA LYS A 277 5.76 5.50 4.39
C LYS A 277 4.79 6.08 3.37
N GLY A 278 4.17 7.21 3.71
CA GLY A 278 3.25 7.92 2.83
C GLY A 278 3.98 8.45 1.59
N GLU A 279 3.50 8.05 0.41
CA GLU A 279 3.83 8.72 -0.84
C GLU A 279 2.78 9.79 -1.15
N ARG A 280 3.26 11.01 -1.43
CA ARG A 280 2.50 12.04 -2.13
C ARG A 280 2.74 11.84 -3.61
N GLY A 281 1.66 11.65 -4.37
CA GLY A 281 1.70 11.63 -5.82
C GLY A 281 0.35 11.99 -6.43
N ASP A 282 0.25 13.20 -6.98
CA ASP A 282 -0.85 13.66 -7.82
C ASP A 282 -0.82 12.95 -9.18
N GLN A 283 -1.26 11.69 -9.24
CA GLN A 283 -1.73 11.04 -10.46
C GLN A 283 -2.74 9.98 -10.05
N LYS A 284 -3.96 9.99 -10.61
CA LYS A 284 -5.03 9.01 -10.31
C LYS A 284 -4.49 7.57 -10.47
N PRO A 285 -4.17 6.85 -9.39
CA PRO A 285 -3.87 5.44 -9.47
C PRO A 285 -5.20 4.70 -9.44
N GLN A 286 -5.22 3.50 -10.02
CA GLN A 286 -6.22 2.51 -9.66
C GLN A 286 -6.08 2.32 -8.14
N ILE A 287 -7.07 2.73 -7.34
CA ILE A 287 -7.00 2.55 -5.88
C ILE A 287 -7.14 1.05 -5.64
N GLU A 288 -6.01 0.37 -5.62
CA GLU A 288 -5.94 -1.01 -5.17
C GLU A 288 -6.44 -1.00 -3.72
N ILE A 289 -7.47 -1.81 -3.45
CA ILE A 289 -7.75 -2.21 -2.08
C ILE A 289 -6.41 -2.68 -1.54
N ALA A 290 -5.97 -2.20 -0.37
CA ALA A 290 -4.77 -2.69 0.28
C ALA A 290 -5.03 -4.13 0.73
N SER A 291 -5.11 -5.03 -0.25
CA SER A 291 -5.29 -6.48 -0.12
C SER A 291 -3.94 -7.18 -0.06
N ASP A 292 -2.87 -6.44 0.23
CA ASP A 292 -1.48 -6.92 0.42
C ASP A 292 -1.34 -8.02 1.48
N LEU A 293 -2.41 -8.39 2.15
CA LEU A 293 -2.44 -9.48 3.12
C LEU A 293 -3.02 -10.79 2.57
N SER A 294 -3.51 -10.83 1.32
CA SER A 294 -3.91 -12.09 0.71
C SER A 294 -3.22 -12.34 -0.61
N ILE A 295 -2.21 -13.19 -0.56
CA ILE A 295 -1.59 -13.72 -1.76
C ILE A 295 -2.49 -14.84 -2.29
N ASP A 296 -2.63 -14.92 -3.60
CA ASP A 296 -3.55 -15.84 -4.27
C ASP A 296 -3.22 -17.31 -4.02
N VAL A 297 -1.94 -17.66 -3.84
CA VAL A 297 -1.51 -19.01 -3.50
C VAL A 297 -1.84 -19.42 -2.06
N ASP A 298 -2.13 -18.45 -1.17
CA ASP A 298 -2.53 -18.73 0.23
C ASP A 298 -4.04 -18.93 0.41
N LYS A 299 -4.80 -18.71 -0.66
CA LYS A 299 -6.25 -18.79 -0.68
C LYS A 299 -6.70 -20.00 -1.48
N ASN A 300 -7.88 -20.53 -1.14
CA ASN A 300 -8.56 -21.58 -1.90
C ASN A 300 -7.65 -22.77 -2.24
N LEU A 301 -6.87 -23.24 -1.26
CA LEU A 301 -5.99 -24.40 -1.43
C LEU A 301 -6.83 -25.56 -1.97
N PRO A 302 -6.44 -26.15 -3.11
CA PRO A 302 -7.21 -27.24 -3.69
C PRO A 302 -7.16 -28.43 -2.75
N GLU A 303 -8.28 -29.15 -2.67
CA GLU A 303 -8.30 -30.44 -1.99
C GLU A 303 -7.75 -31.51 -2.91
N GLY A 304 -7.00 -32.47 -2.37
CA GLY A 304 -6.55 -33.63 -3.13
C GLY A 304 -6.93 -34.95 -2.49
N GLU A 305 -6.38 -36.03 -3.06
CA GLU A 305 -6.53 -37.37 -2.51
C GLU A 305 -5.88 -37.48 -1.13
N LYS A 306 -6.43 -38.37 -0.29
CA LYS A 306 -5.90 -38.57 1.06
C LYS A 306 -4.55 -39.29 0.98
N ALA A 307 -3.55 -38.77 1.69
CA ALA A 307 -2.26 -39.43 1.81
C ALA A 307 -2.40 -40.80 2.49
N GLY A 308 -1.39 -41.66 2.29
CA GLY A 308 -1.26 -42.92 3.01
C GLY A 308 -1.20 -42.68 4.52
N LYS A 309 -1.78 -43.61 5.30
CA LYS A 309 -1.81 -43.54 6.77
C LYS A 309 -0.44 -43.31 7.42
N TYR A 310 0.62 -43.78 6.76
CA TYR A 310 2.00 -43.73 7.25
C TYR A 310 2.87 -42.73 6.49
N ASP A 311 2.30 -41.93 5.59
CA ASP A 311 3.08 -40.94 4.85
C ASP A 311 3.54 -39.84 5.80
N VAL A 312 4.81 -39.44 5.67
CA VAL A 312 5.49 -38.50 6.58
C VAL A 312 5.99 -37.30 5.80
N ALA A 313 5.82 -36.10 6.34
CA ALA A 313 6.40 -34.91 5.75
C ALA A 313 7.35 -34.19 6.72
N VAL A 314 8.36 -33.53 6.16
CA VAL A 314 9.25 -32.62 6.88
C VAL A 314 9.23 -31.28 6.18
N VAL A 315 8.97 -30.21 6.93
CA VAL A 315 8.88 -28.86 6.41
C VAL A 315 9.72 -27.95 7.29
N VAL A 316 10.76 -27.36 6.72
CA VAL A 316 11.70 -26.49 7.44
C VAL A 316 11.77 -25.13 6.75
N GLY A 317 11.49 -24.06 7.50
CA GLY A 317 11.62 -22.68 7.05
C GLY A 317 12.58 -21.88 7.93
N ASN A 318 13.76 -21.54 7.43
CA ASN A 318 14.75 -20.76 8.16
C ASN A 318 14.75 -19.31 7.66
N ARG A 319 14.18 -18.40 8.46
CA ARG A 319 14.11 -16.96 8.17
C ARG A 319 15.11 -16.16 8.98
N ASN A 320 15.11 -16.33 10.30
CA ASN A 320 15.82 -15.46 11.23
C ASN A 320 17.24 -15.98 11.49
N TYR A 321 18.24 -15.25 10.98
CA TYR A 321 19.65 -15.56 11.15
C TYR A 321 20.41 -14.53 11.99
N ALA A 322 19.69 -13.64 12.68
CA ALA A 322 20.29 -12.55 13.46
C ALA A 322 21.30 -13.06 14.50
N ALA A 323 21.01 -14.18 15.17
CA ALA A 323 21.93 -14.80 16.15
C ALA A 323 23.25 -15.30 15.51
N SER A 324 23.21 -15.63 14.22
CA SER A 324 24.37 -16.07 13.45
C SER A 324 25.13 -14.93 12.79
N GLY A 325 24.52 -13.74 12.72
CA GLY A 325 25.07 -12.57 12.02
C GLY A 325 24.87 -12.62 10.50
N LEU A 326 24.05 -13.54 9.99
CA LEU A 326 23.72 -13.62 8.56
C LEU A 326 22.45 -12.84 8.27
N THR A 327 22.27 -12.45 7.01
CA THR A 327 21.04 -11.77 6.57
C THR A 327 19.86 -12.72 6.57
N ASP A 328 18.71 -12.25 7.04
CA ASP A 328 17.47 -13.03 7.03
C ASP A 328 17.03 -13.41 5.60
N VAL A 329 16.41 -14.59 5.49
CA VAL A 329 15.75 -15.06 4.26
C VAL A 329 14.29 -14.65 4.32
N GLU A 330 13.93 -13.62 3.56
CA GLU A 330 12.56 -13.10 3.58
C GLU A 330 11.57 -14.16 3.11
N PHE A 331 10.44 -14.23 3.82
CA PHE A 331 9.33 -15.15 3.59
C PHE A 331 9.59 -16.65 3.84
N ALA A 332 10.79 -17.11 4.20
CA ALA A 332 11.07 -18.54 4.37
C ALA A 332 10.16 -19.25 5.41
N ASP A 333 9.79 -18.56 6.48
CA ASP A 333 8.86 -19.06 7.50
C ASP A 333 7.40 -19.08 7.04
N ARG A 334 7.00 -18.13 6.19
CA ARG A 334 5.70 -18.05 5.53
C ARG A 334 5.55 -19.13 4.46
N ASP A 335 6.57 -19.29 3.62
CA ASP A 335 6.72 -20.35 2.63
C ASP A 335 6.56 -21.73 3.26
N ALA A 336 7.28 -21.98 4.35
CA ALA A 336 7.14 -23.23 5.11
C ALA A 336 5.74 -23.38 5.72
N ALA A 337 5.18 -22.31 6.31
CA ALA A 337 3.85 -22.36 6.92
C ALA A 337 2.76 -22.69 5.89
N ILE A 338 2.78 -22.06 4.72
CA ILE A 338 1.79 -22.34 3.68
C ILE A 338 2.00 -23.73 3.06
N MET A 339 3.25 -24.16 2.86
CA MET A 339 3.53 -25.50 2.33
C MET A 339 2.98 -26.58 3.27
N LYS A 340 3.06 -26.39 4.59
CA LYS A 340 2.41 -27.27 5.56
C LYS A 340 0.90 -27.35 5.33
N GLU A 341 0.23 -26.23 5.07
CA GLU A 341 -1.21 -26.22 4.78
C GLU A 341 -1.54 -26.93 3.46
N TYR A 342 -0.72 -26.78 2.41
CA TYR A 342 -0.86 -27.58 1.17
C TYR A 342 -0.67 -29.07 1.46
N LEU A 343 0.30 -29.46 2.28
CA LEU A 343 0.48 -30.87 2.64
C LEU A 343 -0.74 -31.46 3.33
N ILE A 344 -1.42 -30.69 4.18
CA ILE A 344 -2.64 -31.13 4.86
C ILE A 344 -3.83 -31.16 3.90
N LYS A 345 -4.11 -30.06 3.19
CA LYS A 345 -5.34 -29.92 2.38
C LYS A 345 -5.21 -30.54 0.99
N THR A 346 -4.12 -30.26 0.30
CA THR A 346 -3.89 -30.65 -1.08
C THR A 346 -3.28 -32.04 -1.19
N PHE A 347 -2.33 -32.40 -0.32
CA PHE A 347 -1.73 -33.74 -0.35
C PHE A 347 -2.42 -34.71 0.63
N GLY A 348 -3.28 -34.22 1.52
CA GLY A 348 -4.07 -35.06 2.42
C GLY A 348 -3.28 -35.74 3.54
N PHE A 349 -2.12 -35.20 3.93
CA PHE A 349 -1.31 -35.72 5.05
C PHE A 349 -2.05 -35.55 6.38
N ASP A 350 -1.87 -36.53 7.28
CA ASP A 350 -2.26 -36.37 8.68
C ASP A 350 -1.32 -35.34 9.33
N PRO A 351 -1.83 -34.26 9.95
CA PRO A 351 -0.98 -33.24 10.59
C PRO A 351 0.00 -33.82 11.62
N ARG A 352 -0.31 -34.96 12.23
CA ARG A 352 0.57 -35.65 13.19
C ARG A 352 1.79 -36.29 12.56
N ASN A 353 1.77 -36.51 11.24
CA ASN A 353 2.89 -37.06 10.49
C ASN A 353 3.74 -35.95 9.82
N ILE A 354 3.51 -34.68 10.15
CA ILE A 354 4.27 -33.55 9.60
C ILE A 354 5.21 -33.01 10.68
N ILE A 355 6.52 -33.20 10.47
CA ILE A 355 7.57 -32.52 11.25
C ILE A 355 7.69 -31.11 10.67
N PHE A 356 7.31 -30.10 11.45
CA PHE A 356 7.32 -28.70 11.02
C PHE A 356 8.23 -27.87 11.90
N GLU A 357 9.26 -27.27 11.30
CA GLU A 357 10.24 -26.45 12.02
C GLU A 357 10.37 -25.07 11.37
N LYS A 358 10.35 -24.04 12.22
CA LYS A 358 10.77 -22.69 11.85
C LYS A 358 12.10 -22.40 12.51
N ASN A 359 13.03 -21.81 11.76
CA ASN A 359 14.33 -21.40 12.27
C ASN A 359 15.08 -22.57 12.95
N ALA A 360 15.19 -23.69 12.24
CA ALA A 360 15.82 -24.91 12.74
C ALA A 360 17.33 -24.71 12.95
N THR A 361 17.80 -25.15 14.12
CA THR A 361 19.22 -25.19 14.51
C THR A 361 19.92 -26.43 13.97
N PHE A 362 21.26 -26.45 13.99
CA PHE A 362 22.04 -27.60 13.54
C PHE A 362 21.65 -28.89 14.30
N THR A 363 21.43 -28.77 15.62
CA THR A 363 20.95 -29.87 16.45
C THR A 363 19.62 -30.38 15.94
N ARG A 364 18.68 -29.50 15.60
CA ARG A 364 17.36 -29.91 15.12
C ARG A 364 17.43 -30.61 13.75
N PHE A 365 18.27 -30.14 12.84
CA PHE A 365 18.54 -30.86 11.58
C PHE A 365 19.03 -32.29 11.84
N THR A 366 19.96 -32.44 12.79
CA THR A 366 20.54 -33.74 13.16
C THR A 366 19.51 -34.66 13.81
N GLU A 367 18.62 -34.13 14.65
CA GLU A 367 17.52 -34.89 15.25
C GLU A 367 16.56 -35.42 14.18
N ILE A 368 16.21 -34.58 13.20
CA ILE A 368 15.23 -34.92 12.15
C ILE A 368 15.81 -35.92 11.15
N PHE A 369 16.97 -35.60 10.57
CA PHE A 369 17.54 -36.31 9.42
C PHE A 369 18.68 -37.27 9.79
N GLY A 370 19.13 -37.27 11.04
CA GLY A 370 20.32 -37.99 11.47
C GLY A 370 21.63 -37.23 11.17
N SER A 371 22.74 -37.80 11.60
CA SER A 371 24.11 -37.31 11.35
C SER A 371 24.85 -38.20 10.35
N ASP A 372 26.12 -37.87 10.06
CA ASP A 372 27.03 -38.76 9.31
C ASP A 372 27.26 -40.10 10.02
N ARG A 373 27.13 -40.14 11.35
CA ARG A 373 27.41 -41.32 12.18
C ARG A 373 26.17 -42.19 12.38
N ASP A 374 24.99 -41.59 12.38
CA ASP A 374 23.73 -42.28 12.59
C ASP A 374 22.61 -41.63 11.78
N HIS A 375 22.07 -42.38 10.84
CA HIS A 375 20.98 -41.95 9.94
C HIS A 375 19.59 -42.04 10.60
N LYS A 376 19.49 -42.63 11.80
CA LYS A 376 18.20 -42.94 12.45
C LYS A 376 17.63 -41.74 13.21
N GLY A 377 17.46 -40.61 12.54
CA GLY A 377 16.72 -39.44 13.04
C GLY A 377 15.20 -39.70 13.16
N ASP A 378 14.46 -38.67 13.57
CA ASP A 378 13.00 -38.72 13.73
C ASP A 378 12.29 -39.14 12.45
N LEU A 379 12.72 -38.62 11.29
CA LEU A 379 12.15 -39.01 10.00
C LEU A 379 12.28 -40.51 9.74
N PHE A 380 13.45 -41.09 10.00
CA PHE A 380 13.68 -42.53 9.85
C PHE A 380 12.75 -43.34 10.77
N ARG A 381 12.54 -42.87 12.00
CA ARG A 381 11.69 -43.56 12.99
C ARG A 381 10.21 -43.48 12.65
N TYR A 382 9.78 -42.41 11.97
CA TYR A 382 8.37 -42.22 11.61
C TYR A 382 7.99 -42.97 10.33
N VAL A 383 8.96 -43.21 9.44
CA VAL A 383 8.76 -43.98 8.22
C VAL A 383 8.46 -45.44 8.54
N LYS A 384 7.33 -45.93 8.02
CA LYS A 384 6.98 -47.35 8.01
C LYS A 384 7.53 -48.00 6.75
N GLU A 385 8.37 -49.00 6.98
CA GLU A 385 9.03 -49.78 5.93
C GLU A 385 8.07 -50.25 4.84
N GLY A 386 8.40 -49.93 3.60
CA GLY A 386 7.66 -50.34 2.41
C GLY A 386 6.25 -49.76 2.30
N ALA A 387 5.84 -48.83 3.16
CA ALA A 387 4.49 -48.24 3.17
C ALA A 387 4.49 -46.72 3.04
N SER A 388 5.41 -46.02 3.72
CA SER A 388 5.43 -44.56 3.73
C SER A 388 5.95 -43.97 2.42
N LYS A 389 5.27 -42.92 1.94
CA LYS A 389 5.86 -41.89 1.09
C LYS A 389 6.36 -40.74 1.96
N VAL A 390 7.46 -40.13 1.56
CA VAL A 390 8.09 -39.03 2.29
C VAL A 390 8.07 -37.77 1.44
N PHE A 391 7.66 -36.64 2.02
CA PHE A 391 7.75 -35.33 1.38
C PHE A 391 8.61 -34.40 2.22
N ILE A 392 9.62 -33.76 1.62
CA ILE A 392 10.52 -32.84 2.33
C ILE A 392 10.49 -31.49 1.63
N TYR A 393 10.28 -30.44 2.40
CA TYR A 393 10.36 -29.06 1.96
C TYR A 393 11.36 -28.29 2.82
N TYR A 394 12.27 -27.56 2.18
CA TYR A 394 13.19 -26.63 2.84
C TYR A 394 13.16 -25.27 2.15
N SER A 395 13.03 -24.20 2.92
CA SER A 395 13.30 -22.83 2.46
C SER A 395 14.26 -22.14 3.43
N GLY A 396 15.34 -21.56 2.90
CA GLY A 396 16.39 -20.93 3.71
C GLY A 396 17.73 -20.82 2.97
N HIS A 397 18.80 -20.53 3.71
CA HIS A 397 20.13 -20.41 3.13
C HIS A 397 20.77 -21.77 2.85
N GLY A 398 21.35 -21.89 1.67
CA GLY A 398 22.38 -22.87 1.35
C GLY A 398 23.71 -22.16 1.17
N ALA A 399 24.83 -22.84 1.41
CA ALA A 399 26.14 -22.28 1.11
C ALA A 399 27.19 -23.40 0.96
N PRO A 400 28.22 -23.20 0.14
CA PRO A 400 29.36 -24.08 0.13
C PRO A 400 30.29 -23.73 1.29
N ASP A 401 30.91 -24.74 1.88
CA ASP A 401 32.07 -24.52 2.73
C ASP A 401 33.25 -24.00 1.89
N LEU A 402 34.01 -23.05 2.43
CA LEU A 402 35.05 -22.33 1.68
C LEU A 402 36.24 -23.20 1.29
N ASP A 403 36.58 -24.17 2.15
CA ASP A 403 37.75 -25.03 1.97
C ASP A 403 37.39 -26.27 1.14
N SER A 404 36.40 -27.02 1.62
CA SER A 404 36.00 -28.30 1.02
C SER A 404 35.14 -28.13 -0.23
N LYS A 405 34.48 -26.97 -0.40
CA LYS A 405 33.53 -26.68 -1.49
C LYS A 405 32.30 -27.60 -1.50
N GLU A 406 32.08 -28.33 -0.41
CA GLU A 406 30.87 -29.13 -0.20
C GLU A 406 29.69 -28.22 0.13
N ALA A 407 28.49 -28.57 -0.32
CA ALA A 407 27.28 -27.80 -0.05
C ALA A 407 26.67 -28.15 1.31
N TYR A 408 26.18 -27.13 2.00
CA TYR A 408 25.54 -27.23 3.31
C TYR A 408 24.20 -26.49 3.30
N PHE A 409 23.21 -27.07 3.98
CA PHE A 409 22.13 -26.29 4.55
C PHE A 409 22.71 -25.41 5.66
N VAL A 410 22.21 -24.18 5.78
CA VAL A 410 22.63 -23.24 6.81
C VAL A 410 21.54 -23.16 7.89
N PRO A 411 21.69 -23.86 9.02
CA PRO A 411 20.89 -23.65 10.22
C PRO A 411 20.96 -22.22 10.74
N VAL A 412 19.95 -21.80 11.52
CA VAL A 412 19.89 -20.41 12.01
C VAL A 412 20.98 -20.04 13.02
N ASP A 413 21.61 -21.03 13.63
CA ASP A 413 22.76 -20.93 14.55
C ASP A 413 24.11 -21.20 13.87
N ALA A 414 24.13 -21.41 12.55
CA ALA A 414 25.34 -21.70 11.79
C ALA A 414 26.20 -20.46 11.52
N LYS A 415 27.51 -20.62 11.61
CA LYS A 415 28.48 -19.57 11.28
C LYS A 415 29.00 -19.79 9.86
N ALA A 416 28.74 -18.85 8.95
CA ALA A 416 29.13 -18.97 7.54
C ALA A 416 30.63 -19.28 7.34
N GLN A 417 31.51 -18.70 8.17
CA GLN A 417 32.96 -18.94 8.09
C GLN A 417 33.38 -20.37 8.49
N ASN A 418 32.48 -21.16 9.09
CA ASN A 418 32.79 -22.48 9.63
C ASN A 418 31.62 -23.45 9.37
N LEU A 419 31.14 -23.51 8.12
CA LEU A 419 30.04 -24.37 7.72
C LEU A 419 30.38 -25.86 7.85
N ALA A 420 31.65 -26.24 7.69
CA ALA A 420 32.09 -27.61 7.94
C ALA A 420 31.73 -28.12 9.35
N LEU A 421 31.67 -27.24 10.36
CA LEU A 421 31.35 -27.58 11.75
C LEU A 421 29.94 -27.19 12.19
N THR A 422 29.35 -26.17 11.56
CA THR A 422 28.07 -25.58 12.03
C THR A 422 26.94 -25.69 11.01
N GLY A 423 27.24 -26.05 9.76
CA GLY A 423 26.26 -26.34 8.72
C GLY A 423 25.87 -27.82 8.68
N TYR A 424 24.70 -28.12 8.12
CA TYR A 424 24.27 -29.49 7.87
C TYR A 424 24.56 -29.89 6.42
N ARG A 425 25.49 -30.83 6.21
CA ARG A 425 26.01 -31.15 4.87
C ARG A 425 24.93 -31.76 3.98
N LEU A 426 24.81 -31.26 2.75
CA LEU A 426 23.82 -31.72 1.77
C LEU A 426 24.03 -33.18 1.37
N GLN A 427 25.29 -33.65 1.29
CA GLN A 427 25.55 -35.05 0.99
C GLN A 427 25.15 -35.98 2.15
N THR A 428 25.30 -35.55 3.41
CA THR A 428 24.82 -36.29 4.59
C THR A 428 23.31 -36.45 4.55
N PHE A 429 22.60 -35.36 4.22
CA PHE A 429 21.15 -35.39 3.98
C PHE A 429 20.78 -36.46 2.96
N TYR A 430 21.35 -36.43 1.74
CA TYR A 430 21.05 -37.43 0.71
C TYR A 430 21.44 -38.86 1.11
N ASN A 431 22.60 -39.05 1.75
CA ASN A 431 23.05 -40.36 2.24
C ASN A 431 22.14 -40.95 3.33
N ASN A 432 21.50 -40.11 4.12
CA ASN A 432 20.56 -40.56 5.14
C ASN A 432 19.19 -40.84 4.53
N LEU A 433 18.74 -40.02 3.58
CA LEU A 433 17.49 -40.27 2.85
C LEU A 433 17.54 -41.54 1.99
N SER A 434 18.69 -41.88 1.40
CA SER A 434 18.85 -43.12 0.63
C SER A 434 18.73 -44.40 1.48
N LYS A 435 18.86 -44.28 2.80
CA LYS A 435 18.68 -45.38 3.76
C LYS A 435 17.26 -45.46 4.32
N LEU A 436 16.39 -44.50 4.00
CA LEU A 436 14.99 -44.55 4.46
C LEU A 436 14.29 -45.74 3.80
N PRO A 437 13.57 -46.58 4.57
CA PRO A 437 12.79 -47.68 4.01
C PRO A 437 11.44 -47.19 3.44
N ALA A 438 11.43 -46.03 2.78
CA ALA A 438 10.26 -45.39 2.18
C ALA A 438 10.03 -45.89 0.74
N GLN A 439 8.77 -45.92 0.29
CA GLN A 439 8.44 -46.26 -1.10
C GLN A 439 8.94 -45.19 -2.07
N LYS A 440 8.79 -43.92 -1.67
CA LYS A 440 9.10 -42.75 -2.49
C LYS A 440 9.52 -41.60 -1.59
N VAL A 441 10.49 -40.81 -2.04
CA VAL A 441 10.91 -39.57 -1.38
C VAL A 441 10.77 -38.42 -2.38
N THR A 442 10.01 -37.39 -2.03
CA THR A 442 9.92 -36.13 -2.80
C THR A 442 10.61 -35.04 -2.00
N ILE A 443 11.54 -34.33 -2.62
CA ILE A 443 12.39 -33.32 -1.99
C ILE A 443 12.21 -32.02 -2.77
N VAL A 444 11.80 -30.97 -2.09
CA VAL A 444 11.63 -29.62 -2.63
C VAL A 444 12.54 -28.67 -1.86
N LEU A 445 13.57 -28.17 -2.52
CA LEU A 445 14.59 -27.31 -1.91
C LEU A 445 14.53 -25.91 -2.51
N ASP A 446 14.14 -24.95 -1.69
CA ASP A 446 14.22 -23.54 -2.00
C ASP A 446 15.43 -22.89 -1.32
N ALA A 447 16.62 -23.15 -1.87
CA ALA A 447 17.88 -22.69 -1.32
C ALA A 447 18.98 -22.54 -2.36
N CYS A 448 19.84 -21.54 -2.18
CA CYS A 448 20.98 -21.26 -3.05
C CYS A 448 22.26 -21.91 -2.53
N PHE A 449 22.60 -23.13 -2.94
CA PHE A 449 23.84 -23.78 -2.46
C PHE A 449 25.13 -23.18 -3.02
N SER A 450 25.04 -22.19 -3.92
CA SER A 450 26.18 -21.43 -4.45
C SER A 450 26.83 -20.48 -3.43
N GLY A 451 26.14 -20.16 -2.33
CA GLY A 451 26.60 -19.17 -1.33
C GLY A 451 26.29 -17.72 -1.72
N ASN A 452 25.65 -17.52 -2.87
CA ASN A 452 25.09 -16.24 -3.29
C ASN A 452 23.64 -16.13 -2.78
N SER A 453 23.28 -14.99 -2.19
CA SER A 453 21.89 -14.64 -1.89
C SER A 453 21.47 -13.39 -2.65
N GLU A 454 20.17 -13.12 -2.74
CA GLU A 454 19.65 -11.91 -3.38
C GLU A 454 20.20 -10.62 -2.74
N ARG A 455 20.39 -10.60 -1.42
CA ARG A 455 21.01 -9.47 -0.71
C ARG A 455 22.53 -9.45 -0.80
N GLY A 456 23.16 -10.35 -1.55
CA GLY A 456 24.61 -10.46 -1.70
C GLY A 456 25.17 -11.76 -1.14
N ILE A 457 26.49 -11.87 -1.04
CA ILE A 457 27.15 -13.12 -0.65
C ILE A 457 26.93 -13.40 0.84
N ILE A 458 26.69 -14.65 1.23
CA ILE A 458 26.56 -15.05 2.66
C ILE A 458 27.85 -14.77 3.46
N PHE A 459 28.98 -14.58 2.75
CA PHE A 459 30.32 -14.31 3.28
C PHE A 459 30.74 -12.83 3.28
N LYS A 460 29.79 -11.88 3.36
CA LYS A 460 30.08 -10.43 3.29
C LYS A 460 31.22 -9.96 4.20
N ASP A 461 31.26 -10.45 5.44
CA ASP A 461 32.28 -10.04 6.43
C ASP A 461 33.66 -10.66 6.18
N ALA A 462 33.76 -11.63 5.27
CA ALA A 462 35.01 -12.32 4.95
C ALA A 462 35.73 -11.74 3.70
N ASN A 463 35.22 -10.67 3.08
CA ASN A 463 35.79 -10.03 1.88
C ASN A 463 36.07 -11.03 0.72
N ILE A 464 35.24 -12.06 0.58
CA ILE A 464 35.44 -13.12 -0.42
C ILE A 464 34.81 -12.70 -1.75
N SER A 465 35.59 -12.77 -2.83
CA SER A 465 35.09 -12.48 -4.18
C SER A 465 34.14 -13.59 -4.69
N PRO A 466 33.01 -13.25 -5.34
CA PRO A 466 32.03 -14.23 -5.83
C PRO A 466 32.62 -15.33 -6.72
N GLY A 467 33.69 -15.04 -7.46
CA GLY A 467 34.34 -16.00 -8.37
C GLY A 467 35.05 -17.19 -7.70
N ILE A 468 35.22 -17.15 -6.38
CA ILE A 468 35.89 -18.21 -5.58
C ILE A 468 34.86 -19.27 -5.11
N LEU A 469 33.58 -18.90 -5.04
CA LEU A 469 32.49 -19.78 -4.60
C LEU A 469 32.11 -20.75 -5.73
N LYS A 470 32.87 -21.84 -5.83
CA LYS A 470 32.57 -22.95 -6.74
C LYS A 470 32.14 -24.15 -5.93
N VAL A 471 30.90 -24.58 -6.09
CA VAL A 471 30.37 -25.81 -5.48
C VAL A 471 30.87 -27.02 -6.27
N LYS A 472 31.22 -28.11 -5.58
CA LYS A 472 31.45 -29.40 -6.24
C LYS A 472 30.13 -29.86 -6.91
N LYS A 473 30.16 -30.12 -8.23
CA LYS A 473 28.95 -30.41 -9.03
C LYS A 473 28.42 -31.85 -8.91
N GLU A 474 29.04 -32.69 -8.09
CA GLU A 474 28.70 -34.10 -7.94
C GLU A 474 27.80 -34.27 -6.70
N PHE A 475 26.49 -34.36 -6.91
CA PHE A 475 25.54 -34.78 -5.88
C PHE A 475 24.79 -36.01 -6.39
N GLU A 476 24.82 -37.09 -5.62
CA GLU A 476 24.03 -38.29 -5.90
C GLU A 476 22.74 -38.22 -5.07
N ALA A 477 21.66 -37.76 -5.69
CA ALA A 477 20.33 -37.87 -5.09
C ALA A 477 19.93 -39.37 -4.99
N PRO A 478 19.10 -39.76 -4.01
CA PRO A 478 18.65 -41.16 -3.90
C PRO A 478 17.97 -41.64 -5.20
N GLN A 479 18.27 -42.86 -5.66
CA GLN A 479 17.73 -43.40 -6.92
C GLN A 479 16.19 -43.43 -6.99
N ASN A 480 15.50 -43.47 -5.84
CA ASN A 480 14.05 -43.46 -5.70
C ASN A 480 13.47 -42.09 -5.32
N ALA A 481 14.25 -41.00 -5.43
CA ALA A 481 13.79 -39.65 -5.09
C ALA A 481 13.34 -38.83 -6.31
N LEU A 482 12.32 -38.01 -6.10
CA LEU A 482 12.01 -36.86 -6.93
C LEU A 482 12.60 -35.62 -6.25
N LEU A 483 13.51 -34.92 -6.93
CA LEU A 483 14.16 -33.71 -6.44
C LEU A 483 13.72 -32.50 -7.26
N ILE A 484 13.27 -31.45 -6.59
CA ILE A 484 12.88 -30.16 -7.16
C ILE A 484 13.68 -29.08 -6.44
N THR A 485 14.50 -28.31 -7.15
CA THR A 485 15.28 -27.20 -6.55
C THR A 485 14.91 -25.86 -7.17
N SER A 486 14.97 -24.78 -6.38
CA SER A 486 14.58 -23.45 -6.83
C SER A 486 15.49 -22.84 -7.90
N ALA A 487 16.73 -23.30 -7.96
CA ALA A 487 17.71 -22.86 -8.95
C ALA A 487 18.75 -23.97 -9.20
N GLY A 488 19.54 -23.80 -10.27
CA GLY A 488 20.77 -24.57 -10.46
C GLY A 488 21.80 -24.28 -9.37
N VAL A 489 22.77 -25.18 -9.20
CA VAL A 489 23.78 -25.14 -8.11
C VAL A 489 24.62 -23.85 -8.11
N ASP A 490 24.75 -23.18 -9.25
CA ASP A 490 25.50 -21.92 -9.45
C ASP A 490 24.60 -20.69 -9.63
N GLN A 491 23.29 -20.82 -9.41
CA GLN A 491 22.32 -19.75 -9.58
C GLN A 491 21.79 -19.24 -8.23
N VAL A 492 21.09 -18.10 -8.27
CA VAL A 492 20.47 -17.44 -7.13
C VAL A 492 18.96 -17.60 -7.23
N SER A 493 18.35 -17.93 -6.11
CA SER A 493 16.92 -17.95 -5.87
C SER A 493 16.49 -16.61 -5.29
N THR A 494 15.48 -16.00 -5.90
CA THR A 494 15.01 -14.66 -5.56
C THR A 494 13.67 -14.69 -4.85
N TRP A 495 13.39 -13.65 -4.08
CA TRP A 495 12.10 -13.35 -3.49
C TRP A 495 11.14 -12.74 -4.51
N PHE A 496 9.85 -12.83 -4.22
CA PHE A 496 8.79 -12.15 -4.95
C PHE A 496 8.05 -11.22 -3.99
N PRO A 497 8.56 -9.99 -3.74
CA PRO A 497 8.03 -9.10 -2.69
C PRO A 497 6.54 -8.82 -2.82
N ALA A 498 6.05 -8.58 -4.05
CA ALA A 498 4.63 -8.35 -4.34
C ALA A 498 3.76 -9.58 -4.02
N LYS A 499 4.35 -10.77 -3.97
CA LYS A 499 3.68 -12.04 -3.64
C LYS A 499 4.09 -12.59 -2.28
N LYS A 500 4.89 -11.87 -1.48
CA LYS A 500 5.31 -12.26 -0.12
C LYS A 500 5.74 -13.73 0.02
N HIS A 501 6.42 -14.26 -0.98
CA HIS A 501 6.97 -15.61 -1.00
C HIS A 501 8.32 -15.56 -1.71
N SER A 502 9.09 -16.65 -1.64
CA SER A 502 10.12 -16.82 -2.66
C SER A 502 9.47 -16.96 -4.05
N LEU A 503 10.18 -16.54 -5.10
CA LEU A 503 9.68 -16.64 -6.46
C LEU A 503 9.39 -18.09 -6.84
N PHE A 504 10.29 -18.99 -6.46
CA PHE A 504 10.13 -20.42 -6.72
C PHE A 504 8.93 -20.99 -5.95
N THR A 505 8.83 -20.73 -4.65
CA THR A 505 7.74 -21.25 -3.83
C THR A 505 6.40 -20.76 -4.33
N TYR A 506 6.28 -19.47 -4.67
CA TYR A 506 5.07 -18.92 -5.26
C TYR A 506 4.64 -19.71 -6.50
N PHE A 507 5.52 -19.89 -7.48
CA PHE A 507 5.17 -20.63 -8.69
C PHE A 507 4.93 -22.11 -8.41
N PHE A 508 5.70 -22.76 -7.53
CA PHE A 508 5.46 -24.14 -7.14
C PHE A 508 4.05 -24.34 -6.58
N LEU A 509 3.63 -23.50 -5.63
CA LEU A 509 2.29 -23.53 -5.05
C LEU A 509 1.21 -23.20 -6.10
N LYS A 510 1.47 -22.24 -6.99
CA LYS A 510 0.58 -21.91 -8.10
C LYS A 510 0.39 -23.08 -9.06
N GLY A 511 1.46 -23.81 -9.35
CA GLY A 511 1.42 -25.07 -10.08
C GLY A 511 0.53 -26.09 -9.39
N LEU A 512 0.66 -26.24 -8.06
CA LEU A 512 -0.19 -27.11 -7.23
C LEU A 512 -1.67 -26.68 -7.19
N GLN A 513 -1.98 -25.41 -7.44
CA GLN A 513 -3.36 -24.93 -7.64
C GLN A 513 -3.98 -25.37 -8.97
N GLY A 514 -3.25 -26.11 -9.80
CA GLY A 514 -3.71 -26.67 -11.07
C GLY A 514 -3.13 -25.99 -12.31
N GLU A 515 -2.33 -24.92 -12.17
CA GLU A 515 -1.68 -24.31 -13.34
C GLU A 515 -0.61 -25.22 -13.96
N ALA A 516 -0.05 -26.16 -13.19
CA ALA A 516 0.83 -27.18 -13.70
C ALA A 516 0.07 -28.37 -14.32
N ASP A 517 -1.26 -28.51 -14.17
CA ASP A 517 -2.02 -29.60 -14.78
C ASP A 517 -2.29 -29.30 -16.27
N ILE A 518 -1.24 -29.44 -17.10
CA ILE A 518 -1.25 -29.07 -18.53
C ILE A 518 -2.30 -29.88 -19.29
N ASN A 519 -2.40 -31.18 -18.98
CA ASN A 519 -3.32 -32.09 -19.67
C ASN A 519 -4.75 -32.06 -19.09
N LYS A 520 -4.95 -31.38 -17.95
CA LYS A 520 -6.22 -31.24 -17.23
C LYS A 520 -6.83 -32.58 -16.85
N ASP A 521 -6.02 -33.52 -16.36
CA ASP A 521 -6.46 -34.83 -15.86
C ASP A 521 -6.62 -34.86 -14.33
N GLY A 522 -6.32 -33.76 -13.64
CA GLY A 522 -6.39 -33.62 -12.19
C GLY A 522 -5.17 -34.18 -11.46
N ARG A 523 -4.15 -34.67 -12.15
CA ARG A 523 -2.90 -35.18 -11.57
C ARG A 523 -1.76 -34.30 -12.04
N ILE A 524 -1.00 -33.76 -11.09
CA ILE A 524 0.19 -32.97 -11.41
C ILE A 524 1.39 -33.89 -11.36
N THR A 525 1.99 -34.15 -12.51
CA THR A 525 3.20 -34.98 -12.63
C THR A 525 4.49 -34.17 -12.48
N ALA A 526 5.60 -34.86 -12.23
CA ALA A 526 6.93 -34.25 -12.19
C ALA A 526 7.30 -33.59 -13.53
N GLY A 527 6.96 -34.22 -14.66
CA GLY A 527 7.21 -33.67 -15.99
C GLY A 527 6.42 -32.39 -16.27
N GLU A 528 5.16 -32.34 -15.82
CA GLU A 528 4.33 -31.15 -15.95
C GLU A 528 4.79 -30.01 -15.06
N MET A 529 5.09 -30.30 -13.78
CA MET A 529 5.65 -29.32 -12.86
C MET A 529 7.00 -28.77 -13.38
N LYS A 530 7.84 -29.63 -13.97
CA LYS A 530 9.10 -29.25 -14.61
C LYS A 530 8.89 -28.30 -15.78
N ALA A 531 7.95 -28.59 -16.67
CA ALA A 531 7.62 -27.72 -17.79
C ALA A 531 7.11 -26.36 -17.31
N TYR A 532 6.15 -26.37 -16.38
CA TYR A 532 5.53 -25.18 -15.83
C TYR A 532 6.54 -24.27 -15.09
N LEU A 533 7.36 -24.84 -14.19
CA LEU A 533 8.38 -24.08 -13.46
C LEU A 533 9.47 -23.56 -14.39
N GLY A 534 9.87 -24.35 -15.39
CA GLY A 534 10.89 -23.98 -16.37
C GLY A 534 10.48 -22.83 -17.30
N GLU A 535 9.18 -22.62 -17.49
CA GLU A 535 8.64 -21.49 -18.24
C GLU A 535 8.51 -20.24 -17.36
N ASN A 536 7.84 -20.36 -16.22
CA ASN A 536 7.38 -19.21 -15.44
C ASN A 536 8.48 -18.59 -14.57
N VAL A 537 9.27 -19.41 -13.87
CA VAL A 537 10.28 -18.90 -12.92
C VAL A 537 11.39 -18.12 -13.63
N PRO A 538 12.02 -18.61 -14.72
CA PRO A 538 13.07 -17.84 -15.39
C PRO A 538 12.55 -16.55 -16.02
N TYR A 539 11.32 -16.57 -16.54
CA TYR A 539 10.69 -15.38 -17.11
C TYR A 539 10.55 -14.28 -16.06
N GLU A 540 9.97 -14.61 -14.91
CA GLU A 540 9.69 -13.61 -13.89
C GLU A 540 10.94 -13.20 -13.12
N ALA A 541 11.90 -14.10 -12.89
CA ALA A 541 13.21 -13.78 -12.30
C ALA A 541 13.98 -12.72 -13.10
N ARG A 542 13.94 -12.81 -14.45
CA ARG A 542 14.54 -11.81 -15.33
C ARG A 542 13.83 -10.45 -15.23
N ARG A 543 12.51 -10.43 -15.05
CA ARG A 543 11.72 -9.19 -14.97
C ARG A 543 11.88 -8.49 -13.63
N LEU A 544 11.84 -9.25 -12.53
CA LEU A 544 11.91 -8.72 -11.16
C LEU A 544 13.32 -8.29 -10.80
N SER A 545 14.29 -9.18 -11.00
CA SER A 545 15.63 -9.05 -10.39
C SER A 545 16.76 -9.03 -11.43
N ARG A 546 16.45 -9.16 -12.73
CA ARG A 546 17.43 -9.23 -13.84
C ARG A 546 18.47 -10.35 -13.66
N ILE A 547 18.09 -11.43 -12.99
CA ILE A 547 18.92 -12.61 -12.79
C ILE A 547 18.39 -13.81 -13.57
N GLU A 548 19.25 -14.81 -13.73
CA GLU A 548 18.84 -16.13 -14.22
C GLU A 548 18.60 -17.06 -13.01
N GLN A 549 17.36 -17.52 -12.89
CA GLN A 549 16.95 -18.55 -11.94
C GLN A 549 16.22 -19.65 -12.73
N LYS A 550 16.81 -20.85 -12.78
CA LYS A 550 16.22 -22.00 -13.49
C LYS A 550 15.99 -23.14 -12.49
N PRO A 551 14.73 -23.41 -12.12
CA PRO A 551 14.41 -24.57 -11.31
C PRO A 551 14.89 -25.87 -11.95
N VAL A 552 15.33 -26.82 -11.14
CA VAL A 552 15.75 -28.14 -11.60
C VAL A 552 14.80 -29.18 -11.04
N VAL A 553 14.23 -30.01 -11.93
CA VAL A 553 13.43 -31.18 -11.55
C VAL A 553 14.16 -32.43 -12.04
N PHE A 554 14.53 -33.29 -11.10
CA PHE A 554 15.24 -34.53 -11.33
C PHE A 554 14.47 -35.71 -10.74
N GLY A 555 14.24 -36.75 -11.53
CA GLY A 555 13.43 -37.91 -11.16
C GLY A 555 12.75 -38.51 -12.38
N ASN A 556 11.74 -39.35 -12.17
CA ASN A 556 10.92 -39.86 -13.26
C ASN A 556 9.81 -38.84 -13.56
N ASP A 557 9.77 -38.33 -14.80
CA ASP A 557 8.78 -37.33 -15.23
C ASP A 557 7.32 -37.82 -15.06
N GLY A 558 7.09 -39.14 -15.06
CA GLY A 558 5.77 -39.74 -14.80
C GLY A 558 5.37 -39.88 -13.33
N ASP A 559 6.25 -39.52 -12.39
CA ASP A 559 5.90 -39.52 -10.97
C ASP A 559 4.81 -38.49 -10.69
N VAL A 560 3.71 -38.91 -10.08
CA VAL A 560 2.64 -37.99 -9.64
C VAL A 560 3.07 -37.30 -8.35
N ILE A 561 3.12 -35.97 -8.37
CA ILE A 561 3.39 -35.14 -7.19
C ILE A 561 2.13 -35.09 -6.33
N VAL A 562 0.99 -34.76 -6.93
CA VAL A 562 -0.30 -34.69 -6.24
C VAL A 562 -1.47 -34.97 -7.19
N THR A 563 -2.54 -35.57 -6.66
CA THR A 563 -3.82 -35.73 -7.35
C THR A 563 -4.85 -34.81 -6.71
N LEU A 564 -5.40 -33.87 -7.48
CA LEU A 564 -6.41 -32.92 -7.04
C LEU A 564 -7.81 -33.53 -7.16
N LYS A 565 -8.66 -33.25 -6.18
CA LYS A 565 -10.10 -33.54 -6.26
C LYS A 565 -10.77 -32.50 -7.14
N ARG A 566 -11.68 -32.97 -7.99
CA ARG A 566 -12.51 -32.12 -8.85
C ARG A 566 -13.83 -31.78 -8.18
#